data_AF-A0A1H9U4S8-F1
#
_entry.id   AF-A0A1H9U4S8-F1
#
_cell.length_a   1.000
_cell.length_b   1.000
_cell.length_c   1.000
_cell.angle_alpha   90.00
_cell.angle_beta   90.00
_cell.angle_gamma   90.00
#
_symmetry.space_group_name_H-M   'P 1'
#
loop_
_entity.id
_entity.type
_entity.pdbx_description
1 polymer ?
#
loop_
_entity_poly.entity_id
_entity_poly.type
_entity_poly.pdbx_seq_one_letter_code
_entity_poly.pdbx_strand_id
1 'polypeptide(L)'
;MGTPEFSVPVLDALVEAGHDIAAVYCQPPRPAGRGKKPRPSPVQARAEALGLEVRHPVSLKGRDEQEAFAALQADAAVVVAYGLILPKAILDAPAHGCLNIHASLLPRWRGAAPIQRAVLAGDIETGVCIMAMEPGLDTGPVYLRQTTPIGSEDTTGDLHDRLSGMGAQLVVLALSRIDALTAEPQPDAGVTYAAKIDKAESRIDWTRPAVEIDRLIRALSPFPGAWCEIDGVRVKLLRSRVGAGNGAPGAVLDGFSVACGEGAVEVLEAQRPGKRVMGAGEFLRGSGLPDRLG
;
A
#
# COMPACT_ATOMS: atom_id res chain seq x y z
N MET A 1 -9.43 -13.38 0.36
CA MET A 1 -8.99 -13.03 -1.02
C MET A 1 -7.95 -11.92 -0.96
N GLY A 2 -6.70 -12.18 -1.33
CA GLY A 2 -5.63 -11.19 -1.27
C GLY A 2 -4.36 -11.67 -1.97
N THR A 3 -3.43 -10.75 -2.25
CA THR A 3 -2.21 -11.08 -3.03
C THR A 3 -0.92 -10.61 -2.35
N PRO A 4 -0.74 -9.31 -2.04
CA PRO A 4 0.54 -8.80 -1.55
C PRO A 4 0.75 -9.10 -0.06
N GLU A 5 1.92 -8.70 0.43
CA GLU A 5 2.33 -8.84 1.84
C GLU A 5 1.38 -8.12 2.81
N PHE A 6 0.78 -7.00 2.39
CA PHE A 6 -0.28 -6.30 3.14
C PHE A 6 -1.43 -7.21 3.57
N SER A 7 -1.73 -8.25 2.80
CA SER A 7 -2.86 -9.15 3.01
C SER A 7 -2.50 -10.34 3.92
N VAL A 8 -1.21 -10.59 4.19
CA VAL A 8 -0.76 -11.76 4.95
C VAL A 8 -1.19 -11.69 6.42
N PRO A 9 -0.98 -10.58 7.16
CA PRO A 9 -1.44 -10.47 8.54
C PRO A 9 -2.96 -10.64 8.69
N VAL A 10 -3.73 -10.27 7.67
CA VAL A 10 -5.19 -10.47 7.65
C VAL A 10 -5.55 -11.95 7.62
N LEU A 11 -4.89 -12.74 6.76
CA LEU A 11 -5.11 -14.19 6.72
C LEU A 11 -4.75 -14.84 8.07
N ASP A 12 -3.62 -14.44 8.64
CA ASP A 12 -3.15 -14.95 9.93
C ASP A 12 -4.15 -14.64 11.04
N ALA A 13 -4.63 -13.39 11.14
CA ALA A 13 -5.60 -13.01 12.17
C ALA A 13 -6.93 -13.75 12.03
N LEU A 14 -7.39 -14.02 10.80
CA LEU A 14 -8.63 -14.80 10.59
C LEU A 14 -8.48 -16.25 11.07
N VAL A 15 -7.34 -16.88 10.80
CA VAL A 15 -7.04 -18.25 11.26
C VAL A 15 -6.88 -18.29 12.78
N GLU A 16 -6.14 -17.34 13.35
CA GLU A 16 -5.92 -17.24 14.80
C GLU A 16 -7.22 -16.96 15.57
N ALA A 17 -8.16 -16.22 14.98
CA ALA A 17 -9.50 -16.00 15.52
C ALA A 17 -10.40 -17.26 15.46
N GLY A 18 -9.93 -18.35 14.84
CA GLY A 18 -10.65 -19.62 14.77
C GLY A 18 -11.72 -19.67 13.67
N HIS A 19 -11.67 -18.79 12.67
CA HIS A 19 -12.55 -18.89 11.52
C HIS A 19 -12.19 -20.11 10.65
N ASP A 20 -13.20 -20.78 10.10
CA ASP A 20 -13.01 -21.83 9.10
C ASP A 20 -12.72 -21.19 7.73
N ILE A 21 -11.53 -21.43 7.19
CA ILE A 21 -11.10 -20.83 5.92
C ILE A 21 -11.38 -21.80 4.79
N ALA A 22 -12.55 -21.65 4.17
CA ALA A 22 -12.99 -22.52 3.07
C ALA A 22 -12.04 -22.52 1.86
N ALA A 23 -11.50 -21.36 1.48
CA ALA A 23 -10.47 -21.25 0.43
C ALA A 23 -9.75 -19.89 0.48
N VAL A 24 -8.49 -19.85 0.06
CA VAL A 24 -7.70 -18.64 -0.12
C VAL A 24 -7.55 -18.30 -1.61
N TYR A 25 -8.06 -17.14 -2.00
CA TYR A 25 -7.94 -16.62 -3.36
C TYR A 25 -6.80 -15.61 -3.48
N CYS A 26 -5.91 -15.77 -4.46
CA CYS A 26 -4.86 -14.80 -4.80
C CYS A 26 -4.69 -14.63 -6.33
N GLN A 27 -3.86 -13.68 -6.76
CA GLN A 27 -3.42 -13.64 -8.16
C GLN A 27 -2.56 -14.86 -8.50
N PRO A 28 -2.59 -15.35 -9.76
CA PRO A 28 -1.73 -16.44 -10.21
C PRO A 28 -0.24 -16.05 -10.05
N PRO A 29 0.64 -17.02 -9.75
CA PRO A 29 2.09 -16.82 -9.75
C PRO A 29 2.55 -16.11 -11.01
N ARG A 30 3.33 -15.03 -10.86
CA ARG A 30 3.92 -14.31 -11.98
C ARG A 30 5.44 -14.46 -11.96
N PRO A 31 6.10 -14.45 -13.13
CA PRO A 31 7.55 -14.35 -13.19
C PRO A 31 8.06 -13.13 -12.43
N ALA A 32 8.92 -13.34 -11.43
CA ALA A 32 9.48 -12.26 -10.62
C ALA A 32 10.97 -12.50 -10.32
N GLY A 33 11.70 -11.42 -10.05
CA GLY A 33 13.13 -11.47 -9.69
C GLY A 33 14.06 -11.94 -10.81
N ARG A 34 15.32 -12.21 -10.43
CA ARG A 34 16.37 -12.72 -11.35
C ARG A 34 16.08 -14.19 -11.67
N GLY A 35 16.00 -14.54 -12.95
CA GLY A 35 15.70 -15.89 -13.42
C GLY A 35 14.23 -16.16 -13.76
N LYS A 36 13.31 -15.22 -13.49
CA LYS A 36 11.91 -15.22 -13.96
C LYS A 36 11.11 -16.52 -13.69
N LYS A 37 11.51 -17.31 -12.67
CA LYS A 37 10.70 -18.46 -12.25
C LYS A 37 9.37 -17.97 -11.66
N PRO A 38 8.24 -18.66 -11.91
CA PRO A 38 7.00 -18.37 -11.22
C PRO A 38 7.22 -18.44 -9.71
N ARG A 39 6.88 -17.37 -9.00
CA ARG A 39 6.94 -17.31 -7.54
C ARG A 39 5.52 -17.18 -7.00
N PRO A 40 5.13 -17.97 -5.99
CA PRO A 40 3.84 -17.78 -5.33
C PRO A 40 3.75 -16.36 -4.77
N SER A 41 2.53 -15.82 -4.75
CA SER A 41 2.27 -14.56 -4.05
C SER A 41 2.52 -14.73 -2.53
N PRO A 42 2.79 -13.66 -1.78
CA PRO A 42 2.90 -13.73 -0.31
C PRO A 42 1.72 -14.46 0.35
N VAL A 43 0.48 -14.16 -0.08
CA VAL A 43 -0.72 -14.82 0.45
C VAL A 43 -0.78 -16.30 0.07
N GLN A 44 -0.44 -16.66 -1.18
CA GLN A 44 -0.38 -18.07 -1.59
C GLN A 44 0.61 -18.85 -0.73
N ALA A 45 1.84 -18.36 -0.62
CA ALA A 45 2.88 -19.05 0.14
C ALA A 45 2.48 -19.23 1.60
N ARG A 46 1.81 -18.22 2.19
CA ARG A 46 1.30 -18.33 3.56
C ARG A 46 0.17 -19.35 3.69
N ALA A 47 -0.81 -19.32 2.80
CA ALA A 47 -1.94 -20.25 2.81
C ALA A 47 -1.49 -21.70 2.63
N GLU A 48 -0.57 -21.96 1.70
CA GLU A 48 0.04 -23.28 1.50
C GLU A 48 0.78 -23.76 2.77
N ALA A 49 1.50 -22.87 3.46
CA ALA A 49 2.18 -23.19 4.71
C ALA A 49 1.21 -23.51 5.87
N LEU A 50 -0.01 -22.97 5.82
CA LEU A 50 -1.10 -23.27 6.77
C LEU A 50 -1.93 -24.50 6.36
N GLY A 51 -1.63 -25.11 5.20
CA GLY A 51 -2.39 -26.26 4.68
C GLY A 51 -3.77 -25.90 4.12
N LEU A 52 -4.00 -24.64 3.75
CA LEU A 52 -5.28 -24.16 3.24
C LEU A 52 -5.38 -24.37 1.72
N GLU A 53 -6.61 -24.58 1.23
CA GLU A 53 -6.88 -24.62 -0.21
C GLU A 53 -6.57 -23.26 -0.84
N VAL A 54 -5.73 -23.25 -1.89
CA VAL A 54 -5.41 -22.03 -2.65
C VAL A 54 -6.00 -22.08 -4.04
N ARG A 55 -6.70 -21.02 -4.41
CA ARG A 55 -7.25 -20.78 -5.76
C ARG A 55 -6.67 -19.51 -6.34
N HIS A 56 -6.28 -19.54 -7.61
CA HIS A 56 -5.67 -18.39 -8.27
C HIS A 56 -6.18 -18.16 -9.69
N PRO A 57 -7.50 -17.98 -9.87
CA PRO A 57 -8.07 -17.78 -11.19
C PRO A 57 -7.49 -16.53 -11.86
N VAL A 58 -7.38 -16.56 -13.19
CA VAL A 58 -7.00 -15.38 -13.98
C VAL A 58 -8.15 -14.36 -14.08
N SER A 59 -9.39 -14.80 -13.85
CA SER A 59 -10.61 -14.01 -13.93
C SER A 59 -11.73 -14.68 -13.13
N LEU A 60 -12.57 -13.88 -12.48
CA LEU A 60 -13.77 -14.35 -11.78
C LEU A 60 -15.05 -14.27 -12.63
N LYS A 61 -14.92 -13.88 -13.91
CA LYS A 61 -16.07 -13.72 -14.82
C LYS A 61 -16.60 -15.04 -15.39
N GLY A 62 -15.78 -16.09 -15.38
CA GLY A 62 -16.16 -17.39 -15.94
C GLY A 62 -17.24 -18.06 -15.08
N ARG A 63 -18.19 -18.73 -15.74
CA ARG A 63 -19.29 -19.43 -15.08
C ARG A 63 -18.78 -20.52 -14.14
N ASP A 64 -17.83 -21.33 -14.60
CA ASP A 64 -17.26 -22.42 -13.80
C ASP A 64 -16.62 -21.90 -12.50
N GLU A 65 -15.93 -20.76 -12.55
CA GLU A 65 -15.32 -20.16 -11.37
C GLU A 65 -16.38 -19.58 -10.40
N GLN A 66 -17.46 -19.02 -10.93
CA GLN A 66 -18.58 -18.52 -10.11
C GLN A 66 -19.31 -19.67 -9.43
N GLU A 67 -19.55 -20.77 -10.14
CA GLU A 67 -20.16 -21.98 -9.57
C GLU A 67 -19.24 -22.60 -8.52
N ALA A 68 -17.93 -22.72 -8.79
CA ALA A 68 -16.95 -23.23 -7.83
C ALA A 68 -16.80 -22.34 -6.59
N PHE A 69 -16.90 -21.01 -6.73
CA PHE A 69 -16.88 -20.08 -5.61
C PHE A 69 -18.16 -20.19 -4.78
N ALA A 70 -19.33 -20.21 -5.43
CA ALA A 70 -20.61 -20.38 -4.74
C ALA A 70 -20.72 -21.72 -4.01
N ALA A 71 -20.13 -22.78 -4.55
CA ALA A 71 -20.08 -24.10 -3.93
C ALA A 71 -19.27 -24.15 -2.61
N LEU A 72 -18.46 -23.13 -2.31
CA LEU A 72 -17.82 -23.00 -1.00
C LEU A 72 -18.82 -22.73 0.11
N GLN A 73 -20.01 -22.21 -0.21
CA GLN A 73 -21.07 -21.84 0.74
C GLN A 73 -20.54 -21.00 1.92
N ALA A 74 -19.61 -20.10 1.64
CA ALA A 74 -18.97 -19.28 2.66
C ALA A 74 -19.96 -18.27 3.28
N ASP A 75 -19.86 -18.03 4.59
CA ASP A 75 -20.67 -17.01 5.25
C ASP A 75 -20.26 -15.59 4.84
N ALA A 76 -18.96 -15.35 4.65
CA ALA A 76 -18.42 -14.07 4.23
C ALA A 76 -17.15 -14.25 3.38
N ALA A 77 -16.86 -13.27 2.52
CA ALA A 77 -15.59 -13.19 1.80
C ALA A 77 -14.81 -11.94 2.22
N VAL A 78 -13.64 -12.13 2.83
CA VAL A 78 -12.73 -11.02 3.16
C VAL A 78 -11.82 -10.74 1.97
N VAL A 79 -11.82 -9.49 1.50
CA VAL A 79 -11.04 -9.01 0.36
C VAL A 79 -10.05 -7.96 0.83
N VAL A 80 -8.79 -8.11 0.44
CA VAL A 80 -7.74 -7.15 0.78
C VAL A 80 -6.66 -7.19 -0.31
N ALA A 81 -6.51 -6.09 -1.04
CA ALA A 81 -5.50 -5.96 -2.11
C ALA A 81 -5.45 -7.15 -3.10
N TYR A 82 -6.62 -7.63 -3.54
CA TYR A 82 -6.73 -8.84 -4.35
C TYR A 82 -6.38 -8.63 -5.84
N GLY A 83 -6.80 -7.49 -6.42
CA GLY A 83 -6.41 -7.07 -7.76
C GLY A 83 -7.24 -7.65 -8.92
N LEU A 84 -8.26 -8.47 -8.67
CA LEU A 84 -9.32 -8.77 -9.65
C LEU A 84 -10.60 -8.01 -9.30
N ILE A 85 -11.36 -7.69 -10.34
CA ILE A 85 -12.72 -7.17 -10.20
C ILE A 85 -13.63 -8.34 -9.84
N LEU A 86 -14.45 -8.18 -8.80
CA LEU A 86 -15.46 -9.16 -8.38
C LEU A 86 -16.77 -8.88 -9.14
N PRO A 87 -17.24 -9.79 -10.01
CA PRO A 87 -18.56 -9.68 -10.62
C PRO A 87 -19.66 -9.82 -9.57
N LYS A 88 -20.87 -9.35 -9.90
CA LYS A 88 -22.04 -9.43 -9.02
C LYS A 88 -22.29 -10.84 -8.46
N ALA A 89 -22.16 -11.87 -9.30
CA ALA A 89 -22.32 -13.26 -8.87
C ALA A 89 -21.35 -13.69 -7.76
N ILE A 90 -20.14 -13.12 -7.71
CA ILE A 90 -19.19 -13.37 -6.62
C ILE A 90 -19.54 -12.52 -5.40
N LEU A 91 -19.94 -11.26 -5.60
CA LEU A 91 -20.34 -10.35 -4.52
C LEU A 91 -21.55 -10.87 -3.73
N ASP A 92 -22.50 -11.49 -4.43
CA ASP A 92 -23.75 -11.99 -3.85
C ASP A 92 -23.64 -13.41 -3.26
N ALA A 93 -22.57 -14.15 -3.56
CA ALA A 93 -22.49 -15.57 -3.20
C ALA A 93 -22.37 -15.84 -1.69
N PRO A 94 -21.56 -15.10 -0.91
CA PRO A 94 -21.50 -15.29 0.54
C PRO A 94 -22.74 -14.71 1.24
N ALA A 95 -23.19 -15.32 2.34
CA ALA A 95 -24.40 -14.90 3.07
C ALA A 95 -24.34 -13.43 3.54
N HIS A 96 -23.16 -12.99 4.00
CA HIS A 96 -22.88 -11.61 4.42
C HIS A 96 -22.09 -10.82 3.35
N GLY A 97 -22.02 -11.34 2.12
CA GLY A 97 -21.34 -10.73 0.99
C GLY A 97 -19.82 -10.65 1.12
N CYS A 98 -19.23 -9.74 0.34
CA CYS A 98 -17.78 -9.48 0.33
C CYS A 98 -17.44 -8.22 1.13
N LEU A 99 -16.54 -8.34 2.10
CA LEU A 99 -16.02 -7.23 2.90
C LEU A 99 -14.62 -6.88 2.41
N ASN A 100 -14.37 -5.62 2.05
CA ASN A 100 -13.06 -5.13 1.69
C ASN A 100 -12.40 -4.38 2.85
N ILE A 101 -11.10 -4.65 3.05
CA ILE A 101 -10.23 -3.88 3.93
C ILE A 101 -9.55 -2.81 3.08
N HIS A 102 -10.01 -1.58 3.22
CA HIS A 102 -9.50 -0.44 2.46
C HIS A 102 -8.56 0.42 3.31
N ALA A 103 -7.34 0.64 2.85
CA ALA A 103 -6.28 1.33 3.60
C ALA A 103 -6.37 2.87 3.49
N SER A 104 -7.56 3.43 3.66
CA SER A 104 -7.81 4.85 3.88
C SER A 104 -9.09 5.09 4.66
N LEU A 105 -9.34 6.35 5.01
CA LEU A 105 -10.59 6.83 5.60
C LEU A 105 -11.58 7.24 4.51
N LEU A 106 -12.40 6.28 4.06
CA LEU A 106 -13.41 6.50 3.03
C LEU A 106 -14.44 7.57 3.48
N PRO A 107 -14.86 8.49 2.57
CA PRO A 107 -14.74 8.39 1.11
C PRO A 107 -13.43 8.93 0.51
N ARG A 108 -12.49 9.39 1.33
CA ARG A 108 -11.19 9.88 0.85
C ARG A 108 -10.33 8.71 0.39
N TRP A 109 -9.65 8.89 -0.73
CA TRP A 109 -8.70 7.94 -1.33
C TRP A 109 -9.30 6.60 -1.76
N ARG A 110 -10.43 6.62 -2.47
CA ARG A 110 -10.90 5.45 -3.24
C ARG A 110 -9.87 5.06 -4.30
N GLY A 111 -9.64 3.76 -4.51
CA GLY A 111 -8.79 3.25 -5.59
C GLY A 111 -7.47 2.65 -5.14
N ALA A 112 -6.45 2.78 -5.99
CA ALA A 112 -5.35 1.81 -6.06
C ALA A 112 -4.13 2.10 -5.17
N ALA A 113 -3.90 3.36 -4.77
CA ALA A 113 -2.70 3.75 -4.01
C ALA A 113 -3.01 4.66 -2.80
N PRO A 114 -3.98 4.31 -1.93
CA PRO A 114 -4.45 5.19 -0.86
C PRO A 114 -3.35 5.63 0.10
N ILE A 115 -2.46 4.72 0.51
CA ILE A 115 -1.39 4.99 1.48
C ILE A 115 -0.41 6.03 0.91
N GLN A 116 0.07 5.81 -0.31
CA GLN A 116 1.00 6.72 -0.99
C GLN A 116 0.37 8.11 -1.18
N ARG A 117 -0.88 8.15 -1.62
CA ARG A 117 -1.57 9.40 -1.94
C ARG A 117 -1.86 10.24 -0.69
N ALA A 118 -2.16 9.60 0.44
CA ALA A 118 -2.30 10.28 1.73
C ALA A 118 -0.99 10.98 2.14
N VAL A 119 0.15 10.28 2.04
CA VAL A 119 1.47 10.85 2.35
C VAL A 119 1.85 11.97 1.37
N LEU A 120 1.62 11.78 0.07
CA LEU A 120 1.89 12.79 -0.97
C LEU A 120 1.09 14.08 -0.74
N ALA A 121 -0.20 13.95 -0.41
CA ALA A 121 -1.07 15.09 -0.15
C ALA A 121 -0.72 15.82 1.15
N GLY A 122 0.07 15.20 2.04
CA GLY A 122 0.39 15.74 3.35
C GLY A 122 -0.77 15.63 4.33
N ASP A 123 -1.58 14.58 4.20
CA ASP A 123 -2.62 14.27 5.19
C ASP A 123 -1.94 14.06 6.56
N ILE A 124 -2.59 14.52 7.64
CA ILE A 124 -2.07 14.37 9.01
C ILE A 124 -2.52 13.06 9.67
N GLU A 125 -3.49 12.39 9.07
CA GLU A 125 -4.03 11.10 9.51
C GLU A 125 -4.45 10.25 8.31
N THR A 126 -4.50 8.95 8.54
CA THR A 126 -5.06 7.94 7.64
C THR A 126 -5.70 6.84 8.48
N GLY A 127 -6.03 5.70 7.89
CA GLY A 127 -6.63 4.61 8.63
C GLY A 127 -7.09 3.47 7.73
N VAL A 128 -7.93 2.62 8.31
CA VAL A 128 -8.55 1.50 7.62
C VAL A 128 -10.07 1.59 7.72
N CYS A 129 -10.74 1.27 6.63
CA CYS A 129 -12.17 1.01 6.59
C CYS A 129 -12.43 -0.47 6.29
N ILE A 130 -13.35 -1.09 7.05
CA ILE A 130 -13.99 -2.35 6.65
C ILE A 130 -15.30 -1.96 5.97
N MET A 131 -15.43 -2.24 4.68
CA MET A 131 -16.58 -1.85 3.89
C MET A 131 -17.21 -3.04 3.18
N ALA A 132 -18.52 -2.97 2.93
CA ALA A 132 -19.14 -3.85 1.95
C ALA A 132 -18.62 -3.52 0.55
N MET A 133 -18.44 -4.53 -0.28
CA MET A 133 -18.11 -4.32 -1.68
C MET A 133 -19.38 -4.17 -2.52
N GLU A 134 -19.35 -3.18 -3.40
CA GLU A 134 -20.37 -2.95 -4.44
C GLU A 134 -19.70 -2.94 -5.82
N PRO A 135 -20.46 -2.95 -6.93
CA PRO A 135 -19.87 -2.89 -8.28
C PRO A 135 -19.01 -1.64 -8.55
N GLY A 136 -19.23 -0.54 -7.82
CA GLY A 136 -18.42 0.67 -7.91
C GLY A 136 -17.03 0.52 -7.25
N LEU A 137 -16.06 1.30 -7.72
CA LEU A 137 -14.70 1.30 -7.14
C LEU A 137 -14.71 1.94 -5.76
N ASP A 138 -14.63 1.11 -4.73
CA ASP A 138 -14.58 1.49 -3.32
C ASP A 138 -15.73 2.41 -2.89
N THR A 139 -16.93 2.19 -3.43
CA THR A 139 -18.13 3.00 -3.17
C THR A 139 -19.03 2.46 -2.06
N GLY A 140 -18.87 1.18 -1.71
CA GLY A 140 -19.80 0.49 -0.83
C GLY A 140 -19.81 1.04 0.60
N PRO A 141 -20.89 0.77 1.35
CA PRO A 141 -21.06 1.31 2.70
C PRO A 141 -20.01 0.75 3.66
N VAL A 142 -19.65 1.54 4.67
CA VAL A 142 -18.57 1.24 5.62
C VAL A 142 -19.15 0.71 6.93
N TYR A 143 -18.67 -0.44 7.38
CA TYR A 143 -19.03 -1.04 8.67
C TYR A 143 -18.22 -0.45 9.82
N LEU A 144 -16.90 -0.40 9.69
CA LEU A 144 -15.99 0.05 10.74
C LEU A 144 -14.88 0.93 10.17
N ARG A 145 -14.41 1.88 11.00
CA ARG A 145 -13.30 2.79 10.70
C ARG A 145 -12.34 2.83 11.87
N GLN A 146 -11.04 2.85 11.59
CA GLN A 146 -10.02 3.10 12.60
C GLN A 146 -8.95 4.02 12.04
N THR A 147 -8.61 5.08 12.78
CA THR A 147 -7.66 6.11 12.37
C THR A 147 -6.27 5.89 12.98
N THR A 148 -5.25 6.47 12.35
CA THR A 148 -3.89 6.62 12.87
C THR A 148 -3.27 7.91 12.33
N PRO A 149 -2.45 8.64 13.13
CA PRO A 149 -1.71 9.78 12.62
C PRO A 149 -0.68 9.35 11.56
N ILE A 150 -0.39 10.27 10.64
CA ILE A 150 0.78 10.22 9.76
C ILE A 150 1.86 11.12 10.39
N GLY A 151 2.90 10.50 10.92
CA GLY A 151 4.05 11.18 11.48
C GLY A 151 4.86 11.94 10.42
N SER A 152 5.63 12.93 10.87
CA SER A 152 6.44 13.78 9.98
C SER A 152 7.50 13.01 9.19
N GLU A 153 7.94 11.86 9.69
CA GLU A 153 8.95 11.00 9.06
C GLU A 153 8.37 9.65 8.61
N ASP A 154 7.05 9.44 8.75
CA ASP A 154 6.41 8.21 8.29
C ASP A 154 6.54 8.08 6.77
N THR A 155 7.02 6.91 6.36
CA THR A 155 7.03 6.47 4.96
C THR A 155 5.78 5.65 4.64
N THR A 156 5.52 5.42 3.35
CA THR A 156 4.50 4.46 2.92
C THR A 156 4.77 3.06 3.47
N GLY A 157 6.04 2.65 3.60
CA GLY A 157 6.40 1.37 4.23
C GLY A 157 5.97 1.29 5.69
N ASP A 158 6.27 2.32 6.48
CA ASP A 158 5.90 2.38 7.90
C ASP A 158 4.36 2.36 8.08
N LEU A 159 3.64 3.08 7.22
CA LEU A 159 2.17 3.08 7.22
C LEU A 159 1.59 1.76 6.70
N HIS A 160 2.20 1.15 5.69
CA HIS A 160 1.75 -0.13 5.13
C HIS A 160 1.69 -1.21 6.23
N ASP A 161 2.75 -1.37 7.01
CA ASP A 161 2.84 -2.41 8.01
C ASP A 161 1.85 -2.16 9.17
N ARG A 162 1.76 -0.91 9.62
CA ARG A 162 0.81 -0.50 10.66
C ARG A 162 -0.64 -0.67 10.21
N LEU A 163 -0.99 -0.21 9.01
CA LEU A 163 -2.36 -0.32 8.49
C LEU A 163 -2.75 -1.77 8.18
N SER A 164 -1.80 -2.61 7.76
CA SER A 164 -2.03 -4.05 7.58
C SER A 164 -2.44 -4.71 8.91
N GLY A 165 -1.67 -4.46 9.98
CA GLY A 165 -1.99 -4.98 11.31
C GLY A 165 -3.31 -4.44 11.85
N MET A 166 -3.58 -3.14 11.68
CA MET A 166 -4.88 -2.53 12.06
C MET A 166 -6.04 -3.17 11.30
N GLY A 167 -5.91 -3.36 9.98
CA GLY A 167 -6.94 -3.97 9.16
C GLY A 167 -7.23 -5.42 9.53
N ALA A 168 -6.19 -6.19 9.87
CA ALA A 168 -6.32 -7.56 10.36
C ALA A 168 -7.14 -7.64 11.65
N GLN A 169 -6.87 -6.77 12.63
CA GLN A 169 -7.64 -6.71 13.88
C GLN A 169 -9.08 -6.24 13.63
N LEU A 170 -9.24 -5.21 12.80
CA LEU A 170 -10.54 -4.58 12.57
C LEU A 170 -11.51 -5.50 11.80
N VAL A 171 -11.01 -6.33 10.88
CA VAL A 171 -11.86 -7.28 10.16
C VAL A 171 -12.33 -8.43 11.04
N VAL A 172 -11.48 -8.93 11.95
CA VAL A 172 -11.88 -9.95 12.94
C VAL A 172 -12.98 -9.41 13.84
N LEU A 173 -12.83 -8.16 14.32
CA LEU A 173 -13.87 -7.48 15.08
C LEU A 173 -15.17 -7.35 14.26
N ALA A 174 -15.08 -6.96 13.00
CA ALA A 174 -16.23 -6.82 12.11
C ALA A 174 -17.00 -8.14 11.97
N LEU A 175 -16.29 -9.24 11.67
CA LEU A 175 -16.88 -10.56 11.51
C LEU A 175 -17.51 -11.06 12.81
N SER A 176 -16.88 -10.83 13.97
CA SER A 176 -17.42 -11.25 15.28
C SER A 176 -18.75 -10.59 15.66
N ARG A 177 -19.13 -9.51 14.96
CA ARG A 177 -20.34 -8.72 15.25
C ARG A 177 -21.16 -8.44 13.99
N ILE A 178 -20.97 -9.20 12.92
CA ILE A 178 -21.47 -8.84 11.59
C ILE A 178 -22.98 -8.63 11.56
N ASP A 179 -23.74 -9.43 12.31
CA ASP A 179 -25.21 -9.32 12.42
C ASP A 179 -25.68 -8.07 13.21
N ALA A 180 -24.81 -7.51 14.04
CA ALA A 180 -25.08 -6.33 14.86
C ALA A 180 -24.55 -5.03 14.24
N LEU A 181 -23.76 -5.11 13.17
CA LEU A 181 -23.19 -3.95 12.50
C LEU A 181 -24.12 -3.44 11.39
N THR A 182 -24.30 -2.13 11.35
CA THR A 182 -24.99 -1.45 10.26
C THR A 182 -23.96 -0.78 9.37
N ALA A 183 -23.93 -1.14 8.08
CA ALA A 183 -23.08 -0.47 7.12
C ALA A 183 -23.61 0.94 6.83
N GLU A 184 -22.74 1.94 6.95
CA GLU A 184 -23.10 3.33 6.67
C GLU A 184 -22.76 3.70 5.22
N PRO A 185 -23.71 4.21 4.42
CA PRO A 185 -23.41 4.77 3.11
C PRO A 185 -22.30 5.83 3.20
N GLN A 186 -21.39 5.81 2.24
CA GLN A 186 -20.37 6.84 2.16
C GLN A 186 -21.00 8.20 1.81
N PRO A 187 -20.60 9.31 2.44
CA PRO A 187 -21.07 10.63 2.06
C PRO A 187 -20.50 11.05 0.69
N ASP A 188 -21.25 11.87 -0.06
CA ASP A 188 -20.80 12.43 -1.33
C ASP A 188 -19.69 13.49 -1.14
N ALA A 189 -19.73 14.19 0.00
CA ALA A 189 -18.71 15.17 0.36
C ALA A 189 -17.40 14.48 0.78
N GLY A 190 -16.27 14.97 0.27
CA GLY A 190 -14.93 14.49 0.62
C GLY A 190 -14.41 13.32 -0.21
N VAL A 191 -15.14 12.90 -1.25
CA VAL A 191 -14.69 11.87 -2.20
C VAL A 191 -13.41 12.33 -2.91
N THR A 192 -12.34 11.52 -2.80
CA THR A 192 -11.12 11.69 -3.59
C THR A 192 -10.65 10.33 -4.12
N TYR A 193 -9.87 10.35 -5.20
CA TYR A 193 -9.37 9.14 -5.84
C TYR A 193 -7.85 9.02 -5.71
N ALA A 194 -7.40 7.88 -5.20
CA ALA A 194 -6.02 7.49 -5.11
C ALA A 194 -5.59 6.76 -6.39
N ALA A 195 -5.30 7.52 -7.43
CA ALA A 195 -4.77 6.98 -8.68
C ALA A 195 -3.48 6.18 -8.43
N LYS A 196 -3.30 5.09 -9.18
CA LYS A 196 -2.07 4.29 -9.15
C LYS A 196 -0.85 5.18 -9.38
N ILE A 197 0.25 4.90 -8.68
CA ILE A 197 1.53 5.60 -8.87
C ILE A 197 2.16 5.18 -10.21
N ASP A 198 2.47 6.16 -11.06
CA ASP A 198 3.25 5.99 -12.27
C ASP A 198 4.76 6.10 -11.99
N LYS A 199 5.58 5.40 -12.79
CA LYS A 199 7.04 5.45 -12.64
C LYS A 199 7.60 6.85 -12.93
N ALA A 200 6.97 7.63 -13.80
CA ALA A 200 7.37 8.99 -14.12
C ALA A 200 7.25 9.92 -12.91
N GLU A 201 6.35 9.64 -11.98
CA GLU A 201 6.18 10.41 -10.74
C GLU A 201 7.38 10.23 -9.77
N SER A 202 8.27 9.26 -10.01
CA SER A 202 9.35 8.95 -9.07
C SER A 202 10.60 9.80 -9.21
N ARG A 203 10.78 10.57 -10.30
CA ARG A 203 11.95 11.43 -10.44
C ARG A 203 11.77 12.68 -9.59
N ILE A 204 12.77 13.02 -8.78
CA ILE A 204 12.76 14.22 -7.97
C ILE A 204 12.99 15.44 -8.88
N ASP A 205 12.10 16.42 -8.77
CA ASP A 205 12.29 17.75 -9.33
C ASP A 205 12.68 18.70 -8.19
N TRP A 206 13.98 19.01 -8.10
CA TRP A 206 14.52 19.87 -7.05
C TRP A 206 14.01 21.31 -7.11
N THR A 207 13.34 21.73 -8.19
CA THR A 207 12.73 23.07 -8.28
C THR A 207 11.46 23.20 -7.44
N ARG A 208 10.91 22.08 -6.96
CA ARG A 208 9.75 22.06 -6.04
C ARG A 208 10.15 22.50 -4.62
N PRO A 209 9.21 22.99 -3.79
CA PRO A 209 9.43 23.22 -2.36
C PRO A 209 9.89 21.97 -1.60
N ALA A 210 10.75 22.15 -0.59
CA ALA A 210 11.30 21.06 0.20
C ALA A 210 10.23 20.17 0.86
N VAL A 211 9.13 20.76 1.34
CA VAL A 211 8.01 20.03 1.96
C VAL A 211 7.40 19.02 0.97
N GLU A 212 7.31 19.38 -0.30
CA GLU A 212 6.72 18.48 -1.32
C GLU A 212 7.69 17.40 -1.74
N ILE A 213 8.98 17.71 -1.85
CA ILE A 213 10.03 16.72 -2.15
C ILE A 213 10.15 15.72 -1.00
N ASP A 214 10.10 16.19 0.25
CA ASP A 214 10.08 15.32 1.43
C ASP A 214 8.89 14.34 1.41
N ARG A 215 7.67 14.85 1.15
CA ARG A 215 6.47 14.02 1.00
C ARG A 215 6.63 13.02 -0.15
N LEU A 216 7.20 13.43 -1.28
CA LEU A 216 7.47 12.56 -2.42
C LEU A 216 8.39 11.40 -2.04
N ILE A 217 9.51 11.71 -1.37
CA ILE A 217 10.49 10.71 -0.91
C ILE A 217 9.82 9.70 0.01
N ARG A 218 9.13 10.18 1.05
CA ARG A 218 8.46 9.31 2.04
C ARG A 218 7.32 8.49 1.43
N ALA A 219 6.50 9.11 0.57
CA ALA A 219 5.35 8.44 -0.03
C ALA A 219 5.72 7.35 -1.04
N LEU A 220 6.84 7.50 -1.73
CA LEU A 220 7.30 6.51 -2.71
C LEU A 220 8.25 5.48 -2.11
N SER A 221 8.53 5.55 -0.81
CA SER A 221 9.40 4.60 -0.12
C SER A 221 8.65 3.38 0.40
N PRO A 222 9.21 2.15 0.29
CA PRO A 222 10.48 1.82 -0.36
C PRO A 222 10.35 1.63 -1.88
N PHE A 223 9.12 1.54 -2.39
CA PHE A 223 8.82 1.29 -3.80
C PHE A 223 7.69 2.21 -4.31
N PRO A 224 7.84 2.83 -5.50
CA PRO A 224 8.93 2.66 -6.47
C PRO A 224 10.28 3.29 -6.07
N GLY A 225 10.29 4.16 -5.06
CA GLY A 225 11.42 4.93 -4.57
C GLY A 225 11.60 6.22 -5.38
N ALA A 226 11.50 7.36 -4.72
CA ALA A 226 11.87 8.65 -5.31
C ALA A 226 13.37 8.63 -5.63
N TRP A 227 13.80 9.27 -6.73
CA TRP A 227 15.20 9.18 -7.16
C TRP A 227 15.70 10.44 -7.85
N CYS A 228 17.02 10.63 -7.76
CA CYS A 228 17.80 11.63 -8.49
C CYS A 228 19.04 10.96 -9.11
N GLU A 229 19.80 11.69 -9.93
CA GLU A 229 21.11 11.28 -10.40
C GLU A 229 22.23 11.83 -9.51
N ILE A 230 23.17 10.94 -9.15
CA ILE A 230 24.43 11.27 -8.47
C ILE A 230 25.54 10.69 -9.34
N ASP A 231 26.35 11.55 -9.95
CA ASP A 231 27.39 11.20 -10.93
C ASP A 231 26.87 10.31 -12.08
N GLY A 232 25.69 10.66 -12.61
CA GLY A 232 25.03 9.92 -13.70
C GLY A 232 24.44 8.57 -13.26
N VAL A 233 24.45 8.25 -11.96
CA VAL A 233 23.84 7.02 -11.42
C VAL A 233 22.54 7.35 -10.72
N ARG A 234 21.46 6.63 -11.07
CA ARG A 234 20.17 6.75 -10.39
C ARG A 234 20.25 6.26 -8.95
N VAL A 235 20.07 7.16 -7.98
CA VAL A 235 20.04 6.85 -6.55
C VAL A 235 18.64 7.07 -6.01
N LYS A 236 18.10 6.10 -5.28
CA LYS A 236 16.82 6.26 -4.58
C LYS A 236 17.04 6.96 -3.26
N LEU A 237 16.18 7.91 -2.94
CA LEU A 237 16.06 8.50 -1.61
C LEU A 237 14.81 7.86 -0.98
N LEU A 238 14.96 7.31 0.22
CA LEU A 238 13.95 6.42 0.83
C LEU A 238 13.44 6.94 2.17
N ARG A 239 14.16 7.85 2.81
CA ARG A 239 13.70 8.56 4.00
C ARG A 239 14.31 9.94 4.02
N SER A 240 13.52 10.93 4.39
CA SER A 240 13.92 12.33 4.48
C SER A 240 13.14 13.05 5.56
N ARG A 241 13.58 14.28 5.82
CA ARG A 241 12.80 15.31 6.51
C ARG A 241 13.08 16.67 5.89
N VAL A 242 12.21 17.64 6.16
CA VAL A 242 12.49 19.05 5.84
C VAL A 242 13.67 19.52 6.69
N GLY A 243 14.72 19.99 6.03
CA GLY A 243 15.95 20.47 6.65
C GLY A 243 16.06 21.99 6.61
N ALA A 244 17.15 22.51 7.21
CA ALA A 244 17.52 23.91 7.12
C ALA A 244 18.49 24.14 5.96
N GLY A 245 18.42 25.33 5.36
CA GLY A 245 19.34 25.77 4.31
C GLY A 245 18.62 26.30 3.07
N ASN A 246 19.35 27.06 2.27
CA ASN A 246 18.91 27.62 1.00
C ASN A 246 20.05 27.58 0.00
N GLY A 247 19.73 27.50 -1.29
CA GLY A 247 20.71 27.43 -2.37
C GLY A 247 20.01 27.30 -3.71
N ALA A 248 20.79 27.13 -4.78
CA ALA A 248 20.20 26.79 -6.08
C ALA A 248 19.54 25.40 -6.02
N PRO A 249 18.37 25.18 -6.66
CA PRO A 249 17.72 23.87 -6.71
C PRO A 249 18.67 22.73 -7.10
N GLY A 250 18.76 21.72 -6.24
CA GLY A 250 19.64 20.56 -6.37
C GLY A 250 21.03 20.76 -5.77
N ALA A 251 21.41 21.94 -5.28
CA ALA A 251 22.72 22.17 -4.67
C ALA A 251 22.86 21.34 -3.38
N VAL A 252 23.98 20.63 -3.27
CA VAL A 252 24.30 19.86 -2.06
C VAL A 252 24.82 20.81 -0.99
N LEU A 253 24.22 20.72 0.19
CA LEU A 253 24.58 21.50 1.37
C LEU A 253 25.40 20.63 2.35
N ASP A 254 25.53 21.05 3.60
CA ASP A 254 26.21 20.26 4.61
C ASP A 254 25.51 18.90 4.84
N GLY A 255 26.32 17.86 5.07
CA GLY A 255 25.87 16.48 5.16
C GLY A 255 25.22 15.99 3.87
N PHE A 256 24.02 15.40 3.98
CA PHE A 256 23.22 14.95 2.84
C PHE A 256 21.93 15.77 2.72
N SER A 257 22.07 17.09 2.83
CA SER A 257 21.00 18.06 2.59
C SER A 257 21.08 18.60 1.17
N VAL A 258 19.92 18.83 0.55
CA VAL A 258 19.83 19.32 -0.83
C VAL A 258 18.88 20.52 -0.88
N ALA A 259 19.37 21.64 -1.39
CA ALA A 259 18.57 22.84 -1.59
C ALA A 259 17.46 22.59 -2.63
N CYS A 260 16.27 23.11 -2.34
CA CYS A 260 15.08 22.94 -3.15
C CYS A 260 14.67 24.29 -3.76
N GLY A 261 13.52 24.37 -4.45
CA GLY A 261 12.96 25.65 -4.89
C GLY A 261 12.67 26.59 -3.72
N GLU A 262 12.29 26.01 -2.59
CA GLU A 262 12.13 26.69 -1.29
C GLU A 262 12.64 25.75 -0.19
N GLY A 263 13.53 26.24 0.67
CA GLY A 263 14.15 25.46 1.75
C GLY A 263 15.08 24.35 1.26
N ALA A 264 15.29 23.34 2.11
CA ALA A 264 16.12 22.18 1.81
C ALA A 264 15.51 20.88 2.35
N VAL A 265 15.87 19.75 1.75
CA VAL A 265 15.53 18.40 2.25
C VAL A 265 16.78 17.74 2.78
N GLU A 266 16.70 17.21 4.00
CA GLU A 266 17.75 16.35 4.57
C GLU A 266 17.41 14.89 4.26
N VAL A 267 18.31 14.20 3.55
CA VAL A 267 18.18 12.78 3.23
C VAL A 267 18.71 11.96 4.40
N LEU A 268 17.89 11.03 4.89
CA LEU A 268 18.22 10.15 6.00
C LEU A 268 18.63 8.75 5.53
N GLU A 269 17.96 8.24 4.49
CA GLU A 269 18.24 6.93 3.89
C GLU A 269 18.25 6.98 2.37
N ALA A 270 19.26 6.34 1.76
CA ALA A 270 19.41 6.28 0.31
C ALA A 270 19.89 4.89 -0.16
N GLN A 271 19.67 4.61 -1.44
CA GLN A 271 20.03 3.33 -2.06
C GLN A 271 20.59 3.52 -3.47
N ARG A 272 21.84 3.10 -3.68
CA ARG A 272 22.44 2.95 -5.02
C ARG A 272 21.91 1.67 -5.71
N PRO A 273 21.89 1.60 -7.05
CA PRO A 273 21.44 0.41 -7.76
C PRO A 273 22.23 -0.83 -7.35
N GLY A 274 21.52 -1.92 -7.03
CA GLY A 274 22.13 -3.19 -6.63
C GLY A 274 22.82 -3.18 -5.25
N LYS A 275 22.67 -2.12 -4.45
CA LYS A 275 23.19 -2.02 -3.08
C LYS A 275 22.05 -2.08 -2.05
N ARG A 276 22.39 -2.36 -0.80
CA ARG A 276 21.45 -2.25 0.32
C ARG A 276 21.10 -0.79 0.60
N VAL A 277 20.00 -0.57 1.30
CA VAL A 277 19.67 0.75 1.87
C VAL A 277 20.73 1.11 2.92
N MET A 278 21.14 2.37 2.92
CA MET A 278 22.17 2.92 3.80
C MET A 278 21.68 4.23 4.41
N GLY A 279 22.02 4.46 5.68
CA GLY A 279 21.85 5.75 6.32
C GLY A 279 22.80 6.80 5.74
N ALA A 280 22.44 8.08 5.81
CA ALA A 280 23.16 9.19 5.20
C ALA A 280 24.67 9.18 5.48
N GLY A 281 25.07 9.02 6.75
CA GLY A 281 26.49 9.01 7.12
C GLY A 281 27.27 7.83 6.52
N GLU A 282 26.65 6.65 6.35
CA GLU A 282 27.27 5.53 5.65
C GLU A 282 27.38 5.80 4.14
N PHE A 283 26.31 6.37 3.57
CA PHE A 283 26.27 6.72 2.15
C PHE A 283 27.40 7.68 1.77
N LEU A 284 27.63 8.72 2.59
CA LEU A 284 28.66 9.75 2.37
C LEU A 284 30.10 9.22 2.52
N ARG A 285 30.33 8.18 3.34
CA ARG A 285 31.66 7.56 3.46
C ARG A 285 32.06 6.77 2.21
N GLY A 286 31.07 6.23 1.49
CA GLY A 286 31.31 5.37 0.33
C GLY A 286 31.59 6.14 -0.97
N SER A 287 31.20 7.41 -1.05
CA SER A 287 31.41 8.29 -2.21
C SER A 287 31.14 9.75 -1.81
N GLY A 288 31.93 10.70 -2.31
CA GLY A 288 31.58 12.12 -2.21
C GLY A 288 30.26 12.42 -2.95
N LEU A 289 29.60 13.50 -2.56
CA LEU A 289 28.50 14.07 -3.33
C LEU A 289 29.05 15.13 -4.28
N PRO A 290 28.52 15.26 -5.52
CA PRO A 290 28.81 16.41 -6.35
C PRO A 290 28.18 17.68 -5.75
N ASP A 291 28.64 18.86 -6.18
CA ASP A 291 28.09 20.13 -5.69
C ASP A 291 26.59 20.31 -6.00
N ARG A 292 26.07 19.57 -6.99
CA ARG A 292 24.67 19.62 -7.41
C ARG A 292 24.15 18.25 -7.87
N LEU A 293 22.93 17.92 -7.45
CA LEU A 293 22.19 16.73 -7.87
C LEU A 293 21.26 17.03 -9.05
N GLY A 294 21.05 16.03 -9.91
CA GLY A 294 20.12 16.04 -11.05
C GLY A 294 19.03 15.00 -10.90
#